data_AF-A0A0B1RUQ5-F1
#
_entry.id   AF-A0A0B1RUQ5-F1
#
_cell.length_a   1.000
_cell.length_b   1.000
_cell.length_c   1.000
_cell.angle_alpha   90.00
_cell.angle_beta   90.00
_cell.angle_gamma   90.00
#
_symmetry.space_group_name_H-M   'P 1'
#
loop_
_entity.id
_entity.type
_entity.pdbx_description
1 polymer ?
#
loop_
_entity_poly.entity_id
_entity_poly.type
_entity_poly.pdbx_seq_one_letter_code
_entity_poly.pdbx_strand_id
1 'polypeptide(L)'
;MADTHLMTSNADSPPLNEDIVHIIVEHLATDNFVDDPRVHWTSLVKLNKVFNRVVRRLLARTTKVALEETYRDVRVIISSESTFGRVNPMVSSVSFEKKEPVVSFLRFLARYIDHPITIDIEDYYDHPENDIIVEALSCFPKIDSIIFRRPRCVCRMCCAMVEHAGAAVKIVERDRKCQYILWIMIAFVKFFPFIPIH
;
A
#
# COMPACT_ATOMS: atom_id res chain seq x y z
N MET A 1 31.60 3.83 54.29
CA MET A 1 30.20 3.85 54.74
C MET A 1 29.53 5.10 54.20
N ALA A 2 28.78 4.93 53.11
CA ALA A 2 27.69 5.79 52.65
C ALA A 2 27.11 5.10 51.41
N ASP A 3 26.25 4.10 51.66
CA ASP A 3 25.41 3.47 50.66
C ASP A 3 24.33 4.46 50.24
N THR A 4 24.39 4.90 48.98
CA THR A 4 23.28 5.64 48.37
C THR A 4 22.53 4.68 47.45
N HIS A 5 21.73 3.81 48.06
CA HIS A 5 20.63 3.13 47.39
C HIS A 5 19.59 4.17 46.98
N LEU A 6 19.64 4.64 45.73
CA LEU A 6 18.47 5.24 45.09
C LEU A 6 17.71 4.15 44.35
N MET A 7 16.87 3.44 45.10
CA MET A 7 15.63 2.91 44.53
C MET A 7 14.66 4.07 44.37
N THR A 8 14.40 4.46 43.14
CA THR A 8 13.14 5.12 42.78
C THR A 8 12.61 4.43 41.54
N SER A 9 11.58 3.62 41.79
CA SER A 9 10.57 3.13 40.87
C SER A 9 10.32 4.06 39.68
N ASN A 10 10.50 3.56 38.46
CA ASN A 10 9.68 4.01 37.35
C ASN A 10 8.78 2.85 36.95
N ALA A 11 7.60 2.90 37.58
CA ALA A 11 6.33 2.34 37.19
C ALA A 11 6.36 1.46 35.94
N ASP A 12 6.08 0.17 36.16
CA ASP A 12 5.44 -0.71 35.19
C ASP A 12 4.29 0.06 34.55
N SER A 13 4.55 0.63 33.37
CA SER A 13 3.49 1.18 32.55
C SER A 13 2.52 0.03 32.28
N PRO A 14 1.21 0.21 32.51
CA PRO A 14 0.27 -0.87 32.25
C PRO A 14 0.47 -1.36 30.81
N PRO A 15 0.48 -2.68 30.57
CA PRO A 15 0.72 -3.21 29.24
C PRO A 15 -0.27 -2.55 28.28
N LEU A 16 0.27 -1.91 27.23
CA LEU A 16 -0.51 -1.19 26.25
C LEU A 16 -1.56 -2.13 25.66
N ASN A 17 -2.84 -1.79 25.83
CA ASN A 17 -3.95 -2.63 25.40
C ASN A 17 -3.92 -2.78 23.87
N GLU A 18 -3.84 -4.04 23.40
CA GLU A 18 -3.76 -4.37 21.97
C GLU A 18 -4.98 -3.90 21.18
N ASP A 19 -6.17 -3.89 21.79
CA ASP A 19 -7.40 -3.41 21.16
C ASP A 19 -7.35 -1.90 20.90
N ILE A 20 -6.80 -1.13 21.83
CA ILE A 20 -6.59 0.31 21.66
C ILE A 20 -5.61 0.56 20.52
N VAL A 21 -4.51 -0.19 20.48
CA VAL A 21 -3.52 -0.09 19.39
C VAL A 21 -4.14 -0.48 18.06
N HIS A 22 -4.96 -1.53 18.02
CA HIS A 22 -5.69 -1.92 16.82
C HIS A 22 -6.54 -0.78 16.29
N ILE A 23 -7.37 -0.17 17.14
CA ILE A 23 -8.22 0.98 16.77
C ILE A 23 -7.38 2.14 16.24
N ILE A 24 -6.27 2.47 16.90
CA ILE A 24 -5.37 3.56 16.48
C ILE A 24 -4.78 3.29 15.10
N VAL A 25 -4.15 2.11 14.89
CA VAL A 25 -3.47 1.80 13.63
C VAL A 25 -4.48 1.67 12.48
N GLU A 26 -5.63 1.05 12.72
CA GLU A 26 -6.70 0.92 11.73
C GLU A 26 -7.29 2.29 11.34
N HIS A 27 -7.48 3.18 12.31
CA HIS A 27 -7.88 4.56 12.03
C HIS A 27 -6.84 5.28 11.17
N LEU A 28 -5.55 5.17 11.51
CA LEU A 28 -4.46 5.77 10.75
C LEU A 28 -4.26 5.15 9.36
N ALA A 29 -4.70 3.91 9.14
CA ALA A 29 -4.59 3.25 7.85
C ALA A 29 -5.79 3.51 6.93
N THR A 30 -6.89 4.06 7.46
CA THR A 30 -8.10 4.34 6.69
C THR A 30 -7.95 5.61 5.87
N ASP A 31 -8.03 5.48 4.54
CA ASP A 31 -8.01 6.59 3.57
C ASP A 31 -6.83 7.54 3.79
N ASN A 32 -5.67 6.94 4.11
CA ASN A 32 -4.50 7.66 4.56
C ASN A 32 -3.52 7.88 3.40
N PHE A 33 -3.21 9.14 3.12
CA PHE A 33 -2.18 9.56 2.18
C PHE A 33 -1.11 10.37 2.92
N VAL A 34 0.16 10.02 2.73
CA VAL A 34 1.28 10.75 3.34
C VAL A 34 2.44 10.94 2.35
N ASP A 35 3.09 12.10 2.42
CA ASP A 35 4.29 12.40 1.63
C ASP A 35 5.59 11.97 2.32
N ASP A 36 5.56 11.74 3.64
CA ASP A 36 6.70 11.26 4.40
C ASP A 36 6.47 9.81 4.88
N PRO A 37 7.24 8.82 4.37
CA PRO A 37 7.13 7.43 4.80
C PRO A 37 7.33 7.21 6.31
N ARG A 38 8.03 8.13 6.99
CA ARG A 38 8.28 8.06 8.44
C ARG A 38 7.01 8.29 9.25
N VAL A 39 6.03 9.03 8.71
CA VAL A 39 4.73 9.27 9.37
C VAL A 39 3.64 8.31 8.90
N HIS A 40 3.92 7.47 7.90
CA HIS A 40 3.01 6.40 7.49
C HIS A 40 2.79 5.39 8.62
N TRP A 41 1.58 4.87 8.78
CA TRP A 41 1.22 3.94 9.86
C TRP A 41 2.09 2.67 9.90
N THR A 42 2.67 2.26 8.76
CA THR A 42 3.61 1.13 8.73
C THR A 42 4.89 1.40 9.52
N SER A 43 5.28 2.66 9.72
CA SER A 43 6.46 3.02 10.52
C SER A 43 6.26 2.73 12.01
N LEU A 44 5.02 2.55 12.47
CA LEU A 44 4.69 2.20 13.86
C LEU A 44 5.24 0.83 14.27
N VAL A 45 5.65 -0.04 13.32
CA VAL A 45 6.34 -1.31 13.63
C VAL A 45 7.58 -1.14 14.51
N LYS A 46 8.16 0.07 14.52
CA LYS A 46 9.38 0.40 15.26
C LYS A 46 9.12 0.82 16.71
N LEU A 47 7.87 1.11 17.09
CA LEU A 47 7.55 1.69 18.40
C LEU A 47 7.67 0.66 19.53
N ASN A 48 6.89 -0.42 19.47
CA ASN A 48 6.93 -1.50 20.45
C ASN A 48 6.34 -2.81 19.87
N LYS A 49 6.40 -3.90 20.65
CA LYS A 49 5.92 -5.22 20.23
C LYS A 49 4.43 -5.26 19.88
N VAL A 50 3.59 -4.47 20.55
CA VAL A 50 2.13 -4.44 20.33
C VAL A 50 1.82 -3.75 19.00
N PHE A 51 2.37 -2.55 18.76
CA PHE A 51 2.25 -1.87 17.46
C PHE A 51 2.80 -2.71 16.32
N ASN A 52 3.96 -3.34 16.52
CA ASN A 52 4.56 -4.23 15.53
C ASN A 52 3.60 -5.37 15.14
N ARG A 53 2.99 -6.03 16.12
CA ARG A 53 2.02 -7.12 15.88
C ARG A 53 0.78 -6.63 15.13
N VAL A 54 0.20 -5.51 15.56
CA VAL A 54 -1.00 -4.93 14.94
C VAL A 54 -0.73 -4.52 13.49
N VAL A 55 0.35 -3.79 13.24
CA VAL A 55 0.73 -3.37 11.88
C VAL A 55 0.94 -4.58 10.98
N ARG A 56 1.62 -5.63 11.46
CA ARG A 56 1.80 -6.87 10.70
C ARG A 56 0.49 -7.55 10.36
N ARG A 57 -0.47 -7.60 11.31
CA ARG A 57 -1.81 -8.15 11.04
C ARG A 57 -2.58 -7.36 9.99
N LEU A 58 -2.45 -6.02 10.00
CA LEU A 58 -3.07 -5.19 8.96
C LEU A 58 -2.40 -5.43 7.60
N LEU A 59 -1.07 -5.48 7.54
CA LEU A 59 -0.34 -5.79 6.31
C LEU A 59 -0.71 -7.17 5.75
N ALA A 60 -0.87 -8.17 6.60
CA ALA A 60 -1.31 -9.52 6.22
C ALA A 60 -2.77 -9.58 5.67
N ARG A 61 -3.47 -8.45 5.60
CA ARG A 61 -4.80 -8.33 4.96
C ARG A 61 -4.78 -7.51 3.67
N THR A 62 -3.58 -7.14 3.21
CA THR A 62 -3.37 -6.42 1.94
C THR A 62 -3.81 -7.30 0.78
N THR A 63 -4.73 -6.84 -0.05
CA THR A 63 -5.17 -7.58 -1.25
C THR A 63 -4.54 -7.04 -2.53
N LYS A 64 -4.09 -5.78 -2.51
CA LYS A 64 -3.49 -5.13 -3.67
C LYS A 64 -2.37 -4.18 -3.26
N VAL A 65 -1.29 -4.20 -4.04
CA VAL A 65 -0.25 -3.17 -4.02
C VAL A 65 -0.22 -2.53 -5.41
N ALA A 66 -0.42 -1.21 -5.47
CA ALA A 66 -0.38 -0.44 -6.71
C ALA A 66 0.76 0.57 -6.72
N LEU A 67 1.26 0.88 -7.90
CA LEU A 67 2.23 1.94 -8.15
C LEU A 67 1.61 3.00 -9.05
N GLU A 68 1.80 4.25 -8.66
CA GLU A 68 1.40 5.43 -9.45
C GLU A 68 2.63 6.33 -9.62
N GLU A 69 2.96 6.63 -10.87
CA GLU A 69 3.96 7.64 -11.20
C GLU A 69 3.30 9.02 -11.19
N THR A 70 3.80 9.89 -10.32
CA THR A 70 3.42 11.30 -10.29
C THR A 70 4.58 12.15 -10.81
N TYR A 71 4.38 13.46 -10.99
CA TYR A 71 5.36 14.33 -11.66
C TYR A 71 6.78 14.32 -11.02
N ARG A 72 6.88 14.08 -9.71
CA ARG A 72 8.18 14.04 -9.00
C ARG A 72 8.41 12.79 -8.17
N ASP A 73 7.34 12.06 -7.87
CA ASP A 73 7.36 11.02 -6.85
C ASP A 73 6.72 9.74 -7.38
N VAL A 74 7.10 8.63 -6.78
CA VAL A 74 6.40 7.35 -6.95
C VAL A 74 5.52 7.12 -5.74
N ARG A 75 4.23 6.93 -5.95
CA ARG A 75 3.29 6.59 -4.90
C ARG A 75 3.09 5.08 -4.85
N VAL A 76 3.22 4.51 -3.65
CA VAL A 76 2.85 3.12 -3.37
C VAL A 76 1.49 3.14 -2.68
N ILE A 77 0.52 2.43 -3.24
CA ILE A 77 -0.84 2.35 -2.73
C ILE A 77 -1.10 0.92 -2.24
N ILE A 78 -1.51 0.78 -0.99
CA ILE A 78 -1.86 -0.47 -0.34
C ILE A 78 -3.38 -0.50 -0.20
N SER A 79 -4.03 -1.50 -0.79
CA SER A 79 -5.45 -1.78 -0.54
C SER A 79 -5.58 -3.06 0.27
N SER A 80 -6.40 -3.02 1.32
CA SER A 80 -6.68 -4.17 2.19
C SER A 80 -8.17 -4.44 2.26
N GLU A 81 -8.53 -5.66 2.64
CA GLU A 81 -9.93 -6.01 2.91
C GLU A 81 -10.55 -5.07 3.94
N SER A 82 -11.83 -4.78 3.77
CA SER A 82 -12.56 -3.96 4.72
C SER A 82 -12.64 -4.63 6.09
N THR A 83 -12.51 -3.85 7.15
CA THR A 83 -12.82 -4.26 8.52
C THR A 83 -14.30 -4.05 8.84
N PHE A 84 -14.77 -4.74 9.88
CA PHE A 84 -16.14 -4.76 10.40
C PHE A 84 -16.98 -3.51 10.06
N GLY A 85 -18.00 -3.70 9.23
CA GLY A 85 -19.05 -2.71 8.96
C GLY A 85 -18.74 -1.69 7.86
N ARG A 86 -17.53 -1.68 7.29
CA ARG A 86 -17.22 -0.83 6.13
C ARG A 86 -17.47 -1.56 4.81
N VAL A 87 -18.06 -0.85 3.85
CA VAL A 87 -18.39 -1.37 2.51
C VAL A 87 -17.19 -1.26 1.57
N ASN A 88 -16.29 -0.30 1.81
CA ASN A 88 -15.16 -0.02 0.95
C ASN A 88 -13.86 -0.61 1.51
N PRO A 89 -12.93 -1.07 0.64
CA PRO A 89 -11.62 -1.53 1.07
C PRO A 89 -10.85 -0.40 1.76
N MET A 90 -10.00 -0.76 2.71
CA MET A 90 -9.08 0.20 3.32
C MET A 90 -7.98 0.51 2.30
N VAL A 91 -7.85 1.79 1.94
CA VAL A 91 -6.81 2.26 1.02
C VAL A 91 -5.88 3.18 1.78
N SER A 92 -4.58 2.91 1.71
CA SER A 92 -3.54 3.77 2.24
C SER A 92 -2.43 3.93 1.21
N SER A 93 -1.79 5.10 1.18
CA SER A 93 -0.75 5.39 0.21
C SER A 93 0.35 6.27 0.78
N VAL A 94 1.53 6.11 0.22
CA VAL A 94 2.73 6.86 0.60
C VAL A 94 3.51 7.24 -0.65
N SER A 95 3.91 8.51 -0.74
CA SER A 95 4.75 9.03 -1.82
C SER A 95 6.23 8.94 -1.47
N PHE A 96 7.07 8.77 -2.49
CA PHE A 96 8.52 8.77 -2.37
C PHE A 96 9.16 9.55 -3.52
N GLU A 97 9.96 10.56 -3.21
CA GLU A 97 10.72 11.35 -4.20
C GLU A 97 11.84 10.53 -4.89
N LYS A 98 12.30 9.45 -4.25
CA LYS A 98 13.43 8.63 -4.72
C LYS A 98 13.03 7.17 -4.89
N LYS A 99 13.66 6.48 -5.85
CA LYS A 99 13.34 5.08 -6.16
C LYS A 99 13.84 4.09 -5.12
N GLU A 100 15.00 4.31 -4.49
CA GLU A 100 15.59 3.37 -3.54
C GLU A 100 14.76 3.19 -2.25
N PRO A 101 14.15 4.25 -1.68
CA PRO A 101 13.15 4.13 -0.62
C PRO A 101 11.92 3.32 -1.04
N VAL A 102 11.42 3.48 -2.27
CA VAL A 102 10.29 2.68 -2.79
C VAL A 102 10.66 1.20 -2.79
N VAL A 103 11.82 0.85 -3.33
CA VAL A 103 12.33 -0.53 -3.34
C VAL A 103 12.42 -1.11 -1.93
N SER A 104 12.97 -0.32 -0.99
CA SER A 104 13.09 -0.73 0.42
C SER A 104 11.71 -0.95 1.06
N PHE A 105 10.74 -0.11 0.70
CA PHE A 105 9.37 -0.19 1.19
C PHE A 105 8.63 -1.41 0.62
N LEU A 106 8.72 -1.66 -0.69
CA LEU A 106 8.14 -2.84 -1.33
C LEU A 106 8.71 -4.13 -0.75
N ARG A 107 10.03 -4.22 -0.54
CA ARG A 107 10.68 -5.34 0.15
C ARG A 107 10.23 -5.47 1.61
N PHE A 108 9.92 -4.36 2.28
CA PHE A 108 9.32 -4.39 3.61
C PHE A 108 7.91 -4.98 3.57
N LEU A 109 7.05 -4.55 2.63
CA LEU A 109 5.70 -5.07 2.47
C LEU A 109 5.70 -6.57 2.15
N ALA A 110 6.51 -6.99 1.18
CA ALA A 110 6.62 -8.38 0.75
C ALA A 110 7.03 -9.36 1.87
N ARG A 111 7.72 -8.89 2.91
CA ARG A 111 8.07 -9.71 4.09
C ARG A 111 6.88 -10.03 5.00
N TYR A 112 5.79 -9.29 4.89
CA TYR A 112 4.63 -9.40 5.77
C TYR A 112 3.33 -9.76 5.05
N ILE A 113 3.39 -9.93 3.73
CA ILE A 113 2.28 -10.34 2.88
C ILE A 113 2.65 -11.71 2.30
N ASP A 114 2.08 -12.77 2.87
CA ASP A 114 2.41 -14.16 2.56
C ASP A 114 1.28 -14.92 1.82
N HIS A 115 0.18 -14.23 1.53
CA HIS A 115 -0.93 -14.69 0.72
C HIS A 115 -0.94 -14.04 -0.67
N PRO A 116 -1.70 -14.60 -1.64
CA PRO A 116 -1.75 -14.06 -3.00
C PRO A 116 -2.33 -12.64 -3.04
N ILE A 117 -1.68 -11.75 -3.78
CA ILE A 117 -2.13 -10.36 -3.98
C ILE A 117 -2.20 -9.96 -5.44
N THR A 118 -2.89 -8.85 -5.69
CA THR A 118 -2.86 -8.14 -6.97
C THR A 118 -1.72 -7.11 -6.98
N ILE A 119 -0.90 -7.14 -8.03
CA ILE A 119 0.07 -6.07 -8.33
C ILE A 119 -0.51 -5.18 -9.42
N ASP A 120 -0.58 -3.88 -9.19
CA ASP A 120 -1.20 -2.93 -10.12
C ASP A 120 -0.18 -1.86 -10.53
N ILE A 121 0.27 -1.92 -11.78
CA ILE A 121 1.25 -0.98 -12.34
C ILE A 121 0.66 -0.23 -13.53
N GLU A 122 -0.67 -0.12 -13.60
CA GLU A 122 -1.38 0.61 -14.65
C GLU A 122 -0.94 2.09 -14.74
N ASP A 123 -0.66 2.71 -13.59
CA ASP A 123 -0.25 4.11 -13.50
C ASP A 123 1.26 4.29 -13.30
N TYR A 124 2.03 3.21 -13.35
CA TYR A 124 3.50 3.21 -13.33
C TYR A 124 4.01 2.55 -14.62
N TYR A 125 3.69 3.15 -15.77
CA TYR A 125 3.86 2.52 -17.09
C TYR A 125 5.03 3.06 -17.91
N ASP A 126 5.53 4.27 -17.61
CA ASP A 126 6.61 4.95 -18.36
C ASP A 126 7.97 4.72 -17.69
N HIS A 127 8.17 3.50 -17.19
CA HIS A 127 9.39 3.13 -16.46
C HIS A 127 10.48 2.60 -17.42
N PRO A 128 11.77 2.78 -17.10
CA PRO A 128 12.87 2.24 -17.89
C PRO A 128 12.88 0.70 -17.94
N GLU A 129 13.62 0.14 -18.89
CA GLU A 129 13.70 -1.32 -19.08
C GLU A 129 14.31 -2.06 -17.88
N ASN A 130 15.27 -1.44 -17.19
CA ASN A 130 15.96 -1.98 -16.01
C ASN A 130 15.47 -1.25 -14.73
N ASP A 131 14.15 -1.14 -14.57
CA ASP A 131 13.57 -0.45 -13.42
C ASP A 131 13.63 -1.29 -12.13
N ILE A 132 14.37 -0.78 -11.14
CA ILE A 132 14.57 -1.43 -9.83
C ILE A 132 13.29 -1.54 -8.99
N ILE A 133 12.30 -0.67 -9.21
CA ILE A 133 11.00 -0.71 -8.52
C ILE A 133 10.20 -1.90 -9.07
N VAL A 134 10.16 -2.06 -10.40
CA VAL A 134 9.49 -3.21 -11.03
C VAL A 134 10.17 -4.51 -10.63
N GLU A 135 11.50 -4.54 -10.59
CA GLU A 135 12.25 -5.69 -10.06
C GLU A 135 11.83 -6.03 -8.62
N ALA A 136 11.69 -5.01 -7.76
CA ALA A 136 11.32 -5.20 -6.35
C ALA A 136 9.90 -5.77 -6.16
N LEU A 137 8.99 -5.63 -7.12
CA LEU A 137 7.68 -6.29 -7.08
C LEU A 137 7.79 -7.82 -7.16
N SER A 138 8.89 -8.34 -7.70
CA SER A 138 9.16 -9.78 -7.69
C SER A 138 9.58 -10.30 -6.30
N CYS A 139 9.71 -9.43 -5.29
CA CYS A 139 9.92 -9.88 -3.91
C CYS A 139 8.64 -10.42 -3.26
N PHE A 140 7.45 -10.13 -3.80
CA PHE A 140 6.21 -10.68 -3.28
C PHE A 140 6.14 -12.20 -3.56
N PRO A 141 5.88 -13.04 -2.53
CA PRO A 141 6.01 -14.48 -2.67
C PRO A 141 4.88 -15.11 -3.49
N LYS A 142 3.70 -14.49 -3.52
CA LYS A 142 2.51 -15.00 -4.22
C LYS A 142 1.79 -13.84 -4.89
N ILE A 143 1.71 -13.89 -6.22
CA ILE A 143 1.01 -12.89 -7.04
C ILE A 143 -0.13 -13.61 -7.75
N ASP A 144 -1.36 -13.19 -7.49
CA ASP A 144 -2.57 -13.76 -8.11
C ASP A 144 -2.87 -13.09 -9.46
N SER A 145 -2.70 -11.77 -9.52
CA SER A 145 -2.94 -11.01 -10.73
C SER A 145 -2.02 -9.81 -10.87
N ILE A 146 -1.78 -9.41 -12.12
CA ILE A 146 -1.00 -8.22 -12.47
C ILE A 146 -1.82 -7.37 -13.42
N ILE A 147 -2.02 -6.10 -13.05
CA ILE A 147 -2.74 -5.11 -13.84
C ILE A 147 -1.72 -4.22 -14.54
N PHE A 148 -1.84 -4.14 -15.87
CA PHE A 148 -1.04 -3.29 -16.73
C PHE A 148 -1.91 -2.27 -17.44
N ARG A 149 -1.29 -1.16 -17.83
CA ARG A 149 -1.81 -0.30 -18.88
C ARG A 149 -1.71 -1.00 -20.24
N ARG A 150 -2.69 -0.78 -21.11
CA ARG A 150 -2.65 -1.20 -22.51
C ARG A 150 -1.92 -0.16 -23.37
N PRO A 151 -0.99 -0.57 -24.27
CA PRO A 151 -0.45 -1.92 -24.40
C PRO A 151 0.46 -2.28 -23.22
N ARG A 152 0.44 -3.55 -22.82
CA ARG A 152 1.31 -4.08 -21.75
C ARG A 152 2.78 -3.84 -22.08
N CYS A 153 3.56 -3.40 -21.09
CA CYS A 153 5.01 -3.32 -21.19
C CYS A 153 5.65 -4.71 -21.27
N VAL A 154 6.53 -4.92 -22.24
CA VAL A 154 7.25 -6.19 -22.49
C VAL A 154 8.75 -6.07 -22.21
N CYS A 155 9.16 -5.10 -21.39
CA CYS A 155 10.55 -4.95 -21.00
C CYS A 155 11.00 -6.12 -20.12
N ARG A 156 12.32 -6.26 -19.98
CA ARG A 156 12.95 -7.35 -19.22
C ARG A 156 12.40 -7.48 -17.80
N MET A 157 12.23 -6.37 -17.07
CA MET A 157 11.75 -6.41 -15.69
C MET A 157 10.27 -6.81 -15.59
N CYS A 158 9.41 -6.32 -16.48
CA CYS A 158 8.00 -6.73 -16.51
C CYS A 158 7.84 -8.22 -16.86
N CYS A 159 8.63 -8.72 -17.82
CA CYS A 159 8.64 -10.14 -18.17
C CYS A 159 9.13 -11.00 -16.99
N ALA A 160 10.23 -10.61 -16.34
CA ALA A 160 10.74 -11.32 -15.17
C ALA A 160 9.73 -11.36 -14.01
N MET A 161 8.99 -10.28 -13.77
CA MET A 161 7.93 -10.24 -12.76
C MET A 161 6.77 -11.20 -13.10
N VAL A 162 6.35 -11.24 -14.37
CA VAL A 162 5.30 -12.18 -14.83
C VAL A 162 5.77 -13.63 -14.72
N GLU A 163 7.03 -13.91 -15.09
CA GLU A 163 7.64 -15.23 -14.93
C GLU A 163 7.71 -15.66 -13.45
N HIS A 164 8.12 -14.75 -12.56
CA HIS A 164 8.14 -14.96 -11.11
C HIS A 164 6.76 -15.26 -10.54
N ALA A 165 5.72 -14.54 -11.00
CA ALA A 165 4.34 -14.78 -10.60
C ALA A 165 3.82 -16.17 -11.04
N GLY A 166 4.43 -16.76 -12.07
CA GLY A 166 4.13 -18.09 -12.56
C GLY A 166 2.99 -18.13 -13.57
N ALA A 167 2.83 -19.28 -14.25
CA ALA A 167 1.91 -19.43 -15.39
C ALA A 167 0.42 -19.26 -15.06
N ALA A 168 0.03 -19.37 -13.79
CA ALA A 168 -1.35 -19.22 -13.34
C ALA A 168 -1.75 -17.75 -13.09
N VAL A 169 -0.80 -16.80 -13.13
CA VAL A 169 -1.08 -15.40 -12.84
C VAL A 169 -2.08 -14.82 -13.85
N LYS A 170 -3.10 -14.11 -13.33
CA LYS A 170 -4.06 -13.41 -14.18
C LYS A 170 -3.47 -12.08 -14.64
N ILE A 171 -3.21 -11.95 -15.94
CA ILE A 171 -2.81 -10.68 -16.55
C ILE A 171 -4.06 -9.90 -16.97
N VAL A 172 -4.17 -8.66 -16.49
CA VAL A 172 -5.28 -7.74 -16.82
C VAL A 172 -4.69 -6.51 -17.50
N GLU A 173 -5.18 -6.19 -18.69
CA GLU A 173 -4.83 -4.95 -19.40
C GLU A 173 -6.01 -3.98 -19.38
N ARG A 174 -5.76 -2.73 -19.00
CA ARG A 174 -6.78 -1.67 -18.96
C ARG A 174 -6.41 -0.51 -19.87
N ASP A 175 -7.43 0.09 -20.48
CA ASP A 175 -7.30 1.22 -21.39
C ASP A 175 -7.73 2.52 -20.69
N ARG A 176 -6.94 3.59 -20.84
CA ARG A 176 -7.22 4.91 -20.24
C ARG A 176 -8.58 5.45 -20.70
N LYS A 177 -9.03 5.10 -21.90
CA LYS A 177 -10.26 5.66 -22.49
C LYS A 177 -11.54 5.31 -21.72
N CYS A 178 -11.59 4.14 -21.07
CA CYS A 178 -12.77 3.75 -20.29
C CYS A 178 -12.85 4.46 -18.93
N GLN A 179 -11.73 4.86 -18.33
CA GLN A 179 -11.73 5.52 -17.03
C GLN A 179 -12.10 7.00 -17.13
N TYR A 180 -11.62 7.74 -18.13
CA TYR A 180 -12.00 9.15 -18.30
C TYR A 180 -13.51 9.33 -18.55
N ILE A 181 -14.15 8.44 -19.31
CA ILE A 181 -15.61 8.49 -19.49
C ILE A 181 -16.32 8.27 -18.14
N LEU A 182 -15.85 7.33 -17.32
CA LEU A 182 -16.44 7.06 -16.01
C LEU A 182 -16.23 8.23 -15.04
N TRP A 183 -15.03 8.82 -15.00
CA TRP A 183 -14.74 10.00 -14.16
C TRP A 183 -15.49 11.25 -14.63
N ILE A 184 -15.62 11.49 -15.95
CA ILE A 184 -16.46 12.56 -16.50
C ILE A 184 -17.91 12.32 -16.15
N MET A 185 -18.44 11.09 -16.26
CA MET A 185 -19.82 10.78 -15.89
C MET A 185 -20.06 10.96 -14.38
N ILE A 186 -19.14 10.52 -13.52
CA ILE A 186 -19.24 10.70 -12.06
C ILE A 186 -19.13 12.20 -11.68
N ALA A 187 -18.26 12.95 -12.34
CA ALA A 187 -18.16 14.40 -12.16
C ALA A 187 -19.43 15.11 -12.64
N PHE A 188 -20.02 14.70 -13.77
CA PHE A 188 -21.30 15.23 -14.26
C PHE A 188 -22.43 15.01 -13.27
N VAL A 189 -22.54 13.80 -12.70
CA VAL A 189 -23.57 13.46 -11.72
C VAL A 189 -23.37 14.21 -10.39
N LYS A 190 -22.13 14.51 -10.00
CA LYS A 190 -21.84 15.28 -8.77
C LYS A 190 -21.96 16.80 -8.94
N PHE A 191 -21.69 17.35 -10.12
CA PHE A 191 -21.69 18.81 -10.36
C PHE A 191 -22.95 19.36 -11.02
N PHE A 192 -23.82 18.52 -11.58
CA PHE A 192 -25.14 18.94 -12.07
C PHE A 192 -26.25 18.20 -11.32
N PRO A 193 -26.64 18.64 -10.11
CA PRO A 193 -27.97 18.31 -9.63
C PRO A 193 -28.98 18.95 -10.59
N PHE A 194 -29.74 18.11 -11.30
CA PHE A 194 -31.01 18.39 -11.97
C PHE A 194 -31.38 19.89 -12.07
N ILE A 195 -31.18 20.49 -13.25
CA ILE A 195 -31.96 21.66 -13.64
C ILE A 195 -33.37 21.13 -13.94
N PRO A 196 -34.41 21.49 -13.16
CA PRO A 196 -35.77 21.11 -13.51
C PRO A 196 -36.17 21.94 -14.74
N ILE A 197 -36.46 21.25 -15.84
CA ILE A 197 -37.09 21.84 -17.01
C ILE A 197 -38.55 22.08 -16.61
N HIS A 198 -38.93 23.34 -16.44
CA HIS A 198 -40.33 23.80 -16.40
C HIS A 198 -40.73 24.36 -17.76
#